data_AF-A0A7C1D8I5-F1
#
_entry.id   AF-A0A7C1D8I5-F1
#
_cell.length_a   1.000
_cell.length_b   1.000
_cell.length_c   1.000
_cell.angle_alpha   90.00
_cell.angle_beta   90.00
_cell.angle_gamma   90.00
#
_symmetry.space_group_name_H-M   'P 1'
#
loop_
_entity.id
_entity.type
_entity.pdbx_description
1 polymer ?
#
loop_
_entity_poly.entity_id
_entity_poly.type
_entity_poly.pdbx_seq_one_letter_code
_entity_poly.pdbx_strand_id
1 'polypeptide(L)'
;MGKMTLKLPSWINKEEAENELLKNLKIKAQLKMEFYRSKMLPFERRYNISLEEFKKRFNSKAEEKFEEWDDFIEWEASFNSYNEWKQRFEEIECSVK
;
A
#
# COMPACT_ATOMS: atom_id res chain seq x y z
N MET A 1 9.67 -16.33 11.53
CA MET A 1 8.38 -17.02 11.31
C MET A 1 8.67 -18.48 11.01
N GLY A 2 7.97 -19.43 11.65
CA GLY A 2 8.18 -20.86 11.44
C GLY A 2 7.62 -21.35 10.10
N LYS A 3 8.28 -22.33 9.49
CA LYS A 3 7.82 -22.94 8.24
C LYS A 3 6.59 -23.82 8.54
N MET A 4 5.43 -23.44 8.03
CA MET A 4 4.23 -24.26 8.08
C MET A 4 4.10 -25.06 6.79
N THR A 5 3.78 -26.35 6.91
CA THR A 5 3.47 -27.23 5.77
C THR A 5 1.97 -27.38 5.62
N LEU A 6 1.44 -26.97 4.47
CA LEU A 6 0.04 -27.18 4.09
C LEU A 6 -0.08 -28.47 3.27
N LYS A 7 -1.06 -29.31 3.61
CA LYS A 7 -1.47 -30.44 2.77
C LYS A 7 -2.68 -30.03 1.94
N LEU A 8 -2.58 -30.15 0.61
CA LEU A 8 -3.70 -29.88 -0.27
C LEU A 8 -4.76 -30.99 -0.15
N PRO A 9 -6.06 -30.65 -0.13
CA PRO A 9 -7.14 -31.62 -0.31
C PRO A 9 -6.99 -32.39 -1.62
N SER A 10 -7.49 -33.62 -1.67
CA SER A 10 -7.37 -34.50 -2.85
C SER A 10 -8.07 -33.99 -4.11
N TRP A 11 -8.99 -33.04 -3.96
CA TRP A 11 -9.74 -32.42 -5.05
C TRP A 11 -9.07 -31.14 -5.59
N ILE A 12 -7.96 -30.69 -4.98
CA ILE A 12 -7.20 -29.52 -5.43
C ILE A 12 -5.87 -29.99 -6.00
N ASN A 13 -5.61 -29.65 -7.26
CA ASN A 13 -4.29 -29.87 -7.84
C ASN A 13 -3.34 -28.69 -7.50
N LYS A 14 -2.04 -28.96 -7.55
CA LYS A 14 -1.01 -27.99 -7.15
C LYS A 14 -1.05 -26.71 -7.99
N GLU A 15 -1.22 -26.84 -9.30
CA GLU A 15 -1.24 -25.71 -10.23
C GLU A 15 -2.44 -24.79 -9.99
N GLU A 16 -3.63 -25.36 -9.79
CA GLU A 16 -4.84 -24.64 -9.42
C GLU A 16 -4.67 -23.89 -8.09
N ALA A 17 -4.06 -24.53 -7.10
CA ALA A 17 -3.76 -23.89 -5.81
C ALA A 17 -2.78 -22.71 -5.98
N GLU A 18 -1.75 -22.86 -6.81
CA GLU A 18 -0.77 -21.80 -7.09
C GLU A 18 -1.44 -20.62 -7.83
N ASN A 19 -2.28 -20.91 -8.84
CA ASN A 19 -3.00 -19.89 -9.59
C ASN A 19 -3.99 -19.11 -8.71
N GLU A 20 -4.79 -19.81 -7.89
CA GLU A 20 -5.70 -19.15 -6.95
C GLU A 20 -4.95 -18.37 -5.87
N LEU A 21 -3.79 -18.86 -5.40
CA LEU A 21 -2.96 -18.10 -4.47
C LEU A 21 -2.48 -16.79 -5.11
N LEU A 22 -1.94 -16.83 -6.33
CA LEU A 22 -1.47 -15.63 -7.03
C LEU A 22 -2.60 -14.63 -7.24
N LYS A 23 -3.77 -15.10 -7.68
CA LYS A 23 -4.97 -14.26 -7.85
C LYS A 23 -5.42 -13.61 -6.54
N ASN A 24 -5.44 -14.37 -5.44
CA ASN A 24 -5.81 -13.85 -4.13
C ASN A 24 -4.78 -12.84 -3.60
N LEU A 25 -3.49 -13.06 -3.84
CA LEU A 25 -2.43 -12.11 -3.49
C LEU A 25 -2.56 -10.81 -4.30
N LYS A 26 -2.89 -10.90 -5.59
CA LYS A 26 -3.15 -9.75 -6.46
C LYS A 26 -4.32 -8.92 -5.94
N ILE A 27 -5.46 -9.56 -5.66
CA ILE A 27 -6.65 -8.90 -5.10
C ILE A 27 -6.31 -8.24 -3.76
N LYS A 28 -5.58 -8.94 -2.88
CA LYS A 28 -5.15 -8.38 -1.60
C LYS A 28 -4.31 -7.13 -1.78
N ALA A 29 -3.37 -7.13 -2.73
CA ALA A 29 -2.53 -5.98 -3.01
C ALA A 29 -3.36 -4.79 -3.52
N GLN A 30 -4.31 -5.03 -4.44
CA GLN A 30 -5.23 -4.00 -4.95
C GLN A 30 -6.07 -3.39 -3.83
N LEU A 31 -6.71 -4.22 -2.99
CA LEU A 31 -7.51 -3.75 -1.86
C LEU A 31 -6.69 -2.91 -0.88
N LYS A 32 -5.43 -3.29 -0.65
CA LYS A 32 -4.51 -2.50 0.19
C LYS A 32 -4.14 -1.18 -0.45
N MET A 33 -3.87 -1.15 -1.74
CA MET A 33 -3.64 0.10 -2.48
C MET A 33 -4.85 1.02 -2.41
N GLU A 34 -6.07 0.52 -2.65
CA GLU A 34 -7.31 1.30 -2.54
C GLU A 34 -7.51 1.84 -1.11
N PHE A 35 -7.25 1.02 -0.11
CA PHE A 35 -7.30 1.44 1.29
C PHE A 35 -6.36 2.61 1.57
N TYR A 36 -5.07 2.50 1.24
CA TYR A 36 -4.13 3.60 1.50
C TYR A 36 -4.39 4.82 0.61
N ARG A 37 -4.86 4.64 -0.62
CA ARG A 37 -5.33 5.74 -1.46
C ARG A 37 -6.48 6.49 -0.78
N SER A 38 -7.45 5.77 -0.21
CA SER A 38 -8.57 6.38 0.52
C SER A 38 -8.12 7.17 1.75
N LYS A 39 -7.02 6.76 2.40
CA LYS A 39 -6.40 7.47 3.53
C LYS A 39 -5.66 8.74 3.11
N MET A 40 -5.12 8.79 1.90
CA MET A 40 -4.45 9.97 1.37
C MET A 40 -5.42 11.06 0.88
N LEU A 41 -6.60 10.68 0.37
CA LEU A 41 -7.56 11.61 -0.23
C LEU A 41 -7.97 12.80 0.66
N PRO A 42 -8.23 12.62 1.98
CA PRO A 42 -8.54 13.74 2.87
C PRO A 42 -7.43 14.81 2.91
N PHE A 43 -6.17 14.40 2.95
CA PHE A 43 -5.03 15.34 3.00
C PHE A 43 -4.85 16.07 1.67
N GLU A 44 -4.95 15.35 0.55
CA GLU A 44 -4.91 15.95 -0.79
C GLU A 44 -6.02 17.00 -0.96
N ARG A 45 -7.22 16.74 -0.45
CA ARG A 45 -8.33 17.70 -0.48
C ARG A 45 -8.12 18.87 0.50
N ARG A 46 -7.66 18.59 1.72
CA ARG A 46 -7.43 19.60 2.76
C ARG A 46 -6.38 20.61 2.34
N TYR A 47 -5.27 20.13 1.77
CA TYR A 47 -4.14 20.98 1.44
C TYR A 47 -4.07 21.40 -0.02
N ASN A 48 -4.80 20.71 -0.91
CA ASN A 48 -4.86 20.98 -2.34
C ASN A 48 -3.48 21.08 -3.02
N ILE A 49 -2.54 20.28 -2.53
CA ILE A 49 -1.17 20.15 -3.02
C ILE A 49 -0.76 18.67 -2.94
N SER A 50 0.35 18.29 -3.56
CA SER A 50 0.94 16.97 -3.41
C SER A 50 1.66 16.80 -2.07
N LEU A 51 1.90 15.55 -1.65
CA LEU A 51 2.71 15.24 -0.44
C LEU A 51 4.11 15.85 -0.53
N GLU A 52 4.73 15.82 -1.71
CA GLU A 52 6.05 16.41 -1.96
C GLU A 52 6.05 17.93 -1.77
N GLU A 53 5.04 18.62 -2.30
CA GLU A 53 4.87 20.06 -2.09
C GLU A 53 4.56 20.38 -0.63
N PHE A 54 3.76 19.55 0.03
CA PHE A 54 3.48 19.65 1.45
C PHE A 54 4.77 19.58 2.26
N LYS A 55 5.61 18.57 2.02
CA LYS A 55 6.92 18.38 2.67
C LYS A 55 7.87 19.57 2.45
N LYS A 56 7.90 20.15 1.25
CA LYS A 56 8.71 21.35 0.97
C LYS A 56 8.23 22.56 1.75
N ARG A 57 6.91 22.82 1.75
CA ARG A 57 6.29 23.90 2.52
C ARG A 57 6.57 23.73 4.01
N PHE A 58 6.50 22.49 4.48
CA PHE A 58 6.73 22.11 5.86
C PHE A 58 8.13 22.51 6.35
N ASN A 59 9.17 22.15 5.59
CA ASN A 59 10.56 22.46 5.92
C ASN A 59 10.92 23.97 5.81
N SER A 60 10.08 24.78 5.16
CA SER A 60 10.31 26.21 4.97
C SER A 60 9.64 27.11 6.02
N LYS A 61 8.80 26.55 6.90
CA LYS A 61 8.08 27.34 7.91
C LYS A 61 8.95 27.60 9.13
N ALA A 62 8.93 28.84 9.62
CA ALA A 62 9.59 29.24 10.86
C ALA A 62 8.81 28.83 12.12
N GLU A 63 7.51 28.56 11.99
CA GLU A 63 6.62 28.19 13.09
C GLU A 63 6.05 26.80 12.85
N GLU A 64 6.27 25.91 13.82
CA GLU A 64 5.76 24.55 13.81
C GLU A 64 4.27 24.54 14.16
N LYS A 65 3.48 23.85 13.33
CA LYS A 65 2.06 23.61 13.58
C LYS A 65 1.87 22.11 13.81
N PHE A 66 1.63 21.72 15.07
CA PHE A 66 1.50 20.31 15.47
C PHE A 66 0.44 19.54 14.66
N GLU A 67 -0.69 20.17 14.32
CA GLU A 67 -1.71 19.54 13.48
C GLU A 67 -1.19 19.23 12.06
N GLU A 68 -0.33 20.08 11.51
CA GLU A 68 0.29 19.83 10.19
C GLU A 68 1.38 18.75 10.28
N TRP A 69 2.05 18.62 11.44
CA TRP A 69 2.99 17.51 11.70
C TRP A 69 2.25 16.17 11.73
N ASP A 70 1.15 16.09 12.45
CA ASP A 70 0.36 14.85 12.57
C ASP A 70 -0.19 14.43 11.21
N ASP A 71 -0.76 15.39 10.47
CA ASP A 71 -1.24 15.17 9.10
C ASP A 71 -0.11 14.71 8.16
N PHE A 72 1.10 15.30 8.27
CA PHE A 72 2.25 14.89 7.47
C PHE A 72 2.64 13.44 7.74
N ILE A 73 2.75 13.06 9.01
CA ILE A 73 3.17 11.71 9.41
C ILE A 73 2.15 10.68 8.92
N GLU A 74 0.85 10.93 9.09
CA GLU A 74 -0.21 10.02 8.63
C GLU A 74 -0.25 9.92 7.10
N TRP A 75 -0.07 11.05 6.40
CA TRP A 75 -0.06 11.07 4.94
C TRP A 75 1.18 10.38 4.37
N GLU A 76 2.37 10.65 4.89
CA GLU A 76 3.62 10.02 4.45
C GLU A 76 3.60 8.51 4.71
N ALA A 77 3.13 8.07 5.88
CA ALA A 77 2.96 6.65 6.17
C ALA A 77 1.98 5.96 5.21
N SER A 78 0.87 6.63 4.88
CA SER A 78 -0.12 6.11 3.92
C SER A 78 0.45 6.02 2.51
N PHE A 79 1.19 7.05 2.07
CA PHE A 79 1.85 7.08 0.77
C PHE A 79 2.92 5.98 0.62
N ASN A 80 3.76 5.82 1.63
CA ASN A 80 4.79 4.77 1.65
C ASN A 80 4.15 3.37 1.60
N SER A 81 3.11 3.15 2.41
CA SER A 81 2.36 1.90 2.40
C SER A 81 1.71 1.62 1.05
N TYR A 82 1.12 2.65 0.40
CA TYR A 82 0.57 2.52 -0.95
C TYR A 82 1.63 2.05 -1.94
N ASN A 83 2.81 2.68 -1.94
CA ASN A 83 3.90 2.34 -2.86
C ASN A 83 4.45 0.93 -2.61
N GLU A 84 4.55 0.51 -1.34
CA GLU A 84 4.96 -0.85 -0.98
C GLU A 84 3.97 -1.90 -1.54
N TRP A 85 2.67 -1.67 -1.41
CA TRP A 85 1.65 -2.57 -1.97
C TRP A 85 1.58 -2.52 -3.50
N LYS A 86 1.84 -1.35 -4.10
CA LYS A 86 1.97 -1.21 -5.54
C LYS A 86 3.14 -2.03 -6.08
N GLN A 87 4.31 -1.93 -5.44
CA GLN A 87 5.48 -2.74 -5.83
C GLN A 87 5.18 -4.24 -5.73
N ARG A 88 4.55 -4.69 -4.65
CA ARG A 88 4.12 -6.10 -4.50
C ARG A 88 3.16 -6.53 -5.61
N PHE A 89 2.22 -5.67 -5.99
CA PHE A 89 1.30 -5.96 -7.09
C PHE A 89 2.07 -6.12 -8.41
N GLU A 90 3.01 -5.22 -8.70
CA GLU A 90 3.85 -5.27 -9.92
C GLU A 90 4.75 -6.53 -9.93
N GLU A 91 5.31 -6.93 -8.79
CA GLU A 91 6.06 -8.18 -8.64
C GLU A 91 5.21 -9.42 -8.96
N ILE A 92 3.96 -9.45 -8.48
CA ILE A 92 3.01 -10.54 -8.78
C ILE A 92 2.69 -10.57 -10.27
N GLU A 93 2.39 -9.43 -10.89
CA GLU A 93 2.11 -9.36 -12.34
C GLU A 93 3.29 -9.83 -13.18
N CYS A 94 4.52 -9.42 -12.83
CA CYS A 94 5.73 -9.84 -13.55
C CYS A 94 6.08 -11.32 -13.33
N SER A 95 5.57 -11.95 -12.27
CA SER A 95 5.81 -13.35 -11.95
C SER A 95 4.95 -14.31 -12.78
N VAL A 96 3.89 -13.82 -13.40
CA VAL A 96 3.01 -14.57 -14.29
C VAL A 96 3.52 -14.39 -15.73
N LYS A 97 4.16 -15.41 -16.29
CA LYS A 97 4.58 -15.48 -17.71
C LYS A 97 3.83 -16.57 -18.45
#